data_AF-A0A5B8CFE9-F1
#
_entry.id   AF-A0A5B8CFE9-F1
#
_cell.length_a   1.000
_cell.length_b   1.000
_cell.length_c   1.000
_cell.angle_alpha   90.00
_cell.angle_beta   90.00
_cell.angle_gamma   90.00
#
_symmetry.space_group_name_H-M   'P 1'
#
loop_
_entity.id
_entity.type
_entity.pdbx_description
1 polymer ?
#
loop_
_entity_poly.entity_id
_entity_poly.type
_entity_poly.pdbx_seq_one_letter_code
_entity_poly.pdbx_strand_id
1 'polypeptide(L)'
;MTADVDHGFWMAEVDRAVKEVRSCLSVLAQQGRLTHPLMSVSTLMDRIEFCVSTEDGESAFVLDEEENRVSFRCPVLQKIHGEIFQLSSEIGLLEEEPIRASQIAINLFVVHELLHIRQNFPHFATVQSIKAGLEGIGLPLLDVAADTVAAWVCAHVEAQRNDDNFTEEEVLKNFSNLLILAYVVGAFVYDGRSTSGKRQRLLGLLISAMLVQAQNEGVLNVEKIYEGWTPISPIMVIDLEKAARFNAIVIDKIPGMLFSDAKIASPEVAKKFWNSVGERPVFEALTLAAVLLRQVDAIY
;
A
#
# COMPACT_ATOMS: atom_id res chain seq x y z
N MET A 1 26.57 6.02 -15.82
CA MET A 1 25.77 7.22 -16.11
C MET A 1 26.20 8.30 -15.14
N THR A 2 26.29 9.56 -15.56
CA THR A 2 26.67 10.68 -14.67
C THR A 2 25.52 11.03 -13.73
N ALA A 3 25.82 11.47 -12.50
CA ALA A 3 24.80 11.77 -11.48
C ALA A 3 23.72 12.77 -11.93
N ASP A 4 24.07 13.72 -12.82
CA ASP A 4 23.13 14.70 -13.39
C ASP A 4 22.11 14.08 -14.37
N VAL A 5 22.51 13.05 -15.12
CA VAL A 5 21.60 12.33 -16.04
C VAL A 5 20.63 11.45 -15.26
N ASP A 6 21.09 10.91 -14.13
CA ASP A 6 20.27 10.12 -13.21
C ASP A 6 19.21 11.02 -12.54
N HIS A 7 19.62 12.17 -12.00
CA HIS A 7 18.71 13.12 -11.34
C HIS A 7 17.59 13.62 -12.26
N GLY A 8 17.91 14.01 -13.50
CA GLY A 8 16.93 14.49 -14.47
C GLY A 8 15.87 13.43 -14.84
N PHE A 9 16.27 12.16 -14.92
CA PHE A 9 15.34 11.06 -15.16
C PHE A 9 14.35 10.89 -14.01
N TRP A 10 14.83 10.85 -12.76
CA TRP A 10 13.96 10.66 -11.59
C TRP A 10 13.05 11.86 -11.33
N MET A 11 13.53 13.08 -11.61
CA MET A 11 12.67 14.26 -11.59
C MET A 11 11.51 14.12 -12.59
N ALA A 12 11.79 13.68 -13.81
CA ALA A 12 10.76 13.46 -14.82
C ALA A 12 9.74 12.38 -14.41
N GLU A 13 10.19 11.31 -13.74
CA GLU A 13 9.30 10.26 -13.22
C GLU A 13 8.41 10.74 -12.07
N VAL A 14 8.94 11.56 -11.15
CA VAL A 14 8.13 12.19 -10.10
C VAL A 14 7.13 13.18 -10.71
N ASP A 15 7.56 14.01 -11.65
CA ASP A 15 6.67 14.94 -12.37
C ASP A 15 5.56 14.21 -13.11
N ARG A 16 5.86 13.07 -13.74
CA ARG A 16 4.87 12.20 -14.38
C ARG A 16 3.86 11.70 -13.35
N ALA A 17 4.33 11.13 -12.24
CA ALA A 17 3.46 10.64 -11.17
C ALA A 17 2.52 11.74 -10.65
N VAL A 18 3.06 12.93 -10.38
CA VAL A 18 2.30 14.10 -9.92
C VAL A 18 1.24 14.52 -10.95
N LYS A 19 1.60 14.57 -12.24
CA LYS A 19 0.67 14.94 -13.32
C LYS A 19 -0.45 13.93 -13.49
N GLU A 20 -0.13 12.64 -13.50
CA GLU A 20 -1.13 11.56 -13.62
C GLU A 20 -2.14 11.61 -12.47
N VAL A 21 -1.65 11.72 -11.23
CA VAL A 21 -2.51 11.79 -10.05
C VAL A 21 -3.36 13.06 -10.06
N ARG A 22 -2.79 14.24 -10.35
CA ARG A 22 -3.54 15.50 -10.44
C ARG A 22 -4.61 15.47 -11.53
N SER A 23 -4.30 14.90 -12.70
CA SER A 23 -5.25 14.75 -13.80
C SER A 23 -6.44 13.90 -13.36
N CYS A 24 -6.18 12.71 -12.82
CA CYS A 24 -7.21 11.80 -12.33
C CYS A 24 -8.11 12.44 -11.26
N LEU A 25 -7.50 13.09 -10.26
CA LEU A 25 -8.24 13.79 -9.20
C LEU A 25 -9.09 14.94 -9.74
N SER A 26 -8.62 15.63 -10.79
CA SER A 26 -9.38 16.70 -11.45
C SER A 26 -10.60 16.15 -12.20
N VAL A 27 -10.44 15.04 -12.93
CA VAL A 27 -11.57 14.35 -13.60
C VAL A 27 -12.62 13.91 -12.57
N LEU A 28 -12.18 13.29 -11.48
CA LEU A 28 -13.06 12.85 -10.40
C LEU A 28 -13.79 14.02 -9.71
N ALA A 29 -13.12 15.16 -9.54
CA ALA A 29 -13.73 16.37 -9.01
C ALA A 29 -14.84 16.90 -9.94
N GLN A 30 -14.59 16.96 -11.26
CA GLN A 30 -15.56 17.39 -12.25
C GLN A 30 -16.78 16.46 -12.33
N GLN A 31 -16.58 15.16 -12.11
CA GLN A 31 -17.63 14.15 -12.07
C GLN A 31 -18.38 14.09 -10.73
N GLY A 32 -17.96 14.86 -9.70
CA GLY A 32 -18.55 14.79 -8.36
C GLY A 32 -18.28 13.46 -7.63
N ARG A 33 -17.26 12.71 -8.05
CA ARG A 33 -16.87 11.39 -7.50
C ARG A 33 -15.69 11.46 -6.53
N LEU A 34 -15.25 12.66 -6.14
CA LEU A 34 -14.10 12.86 -5.26
C LEU A 34 -14.45 12.53 -3.80
N THR A 35 -13.98 11.39 -3.31
CA THR A 35 -14.21 10.93 -1.93
C THR A 35 -13.23 11.56 -0.93
N HIS A 36 -13.48 11.42 0.38
CA HIS A 36 -12.67 12.05 1.43
C HIS A 36 -11.17 11.72 1.36
N PRO A 37 -10.73 10.46 1.17
CA PRO A 37 -9.30 10.16 1.00
C PRO A 37 -8.70 10.84 -0.24
N LEU A 38 -9.43 10.89 -1.36
CA LEU A 38 -8.96 11.52 -2.61
C LEU A 38 -8.87 13.06 -2.49
N MET A 39 -9.84 13.69 -1.82
CA MET A 39 -9.81 15.12 -1.49
C MET A 39 -8.59 15.48 -0.64
N SER A 40 -8.22 14.60 0.29
CA SER A 40 -7.10 14.84 1.20
C SER A 40 -5.77 14.95 0.45
N VAL A 41 -5.56 14.07 -0.54
CA VAL A 41 -4.38 14.04 -1.43
C VAL A 41 -4.43 15.25 -2.38
N SER A 42 -5.56 15.49 -3.06
CA SER A 42 -5.73 16.61 -3.99
C SER A 42 -5.33 17.96 -3.35
N THR A 43 -5.88 18.26 -2.18
CA THR A 43 -5.61 19.53 -1.49
C THR A 43 -4.13 19.70 -1.12
N LEU A 44 -3.46 18.60 -0.78
CA LEU A 44 -2.04 18.65 -0.42
C LEU A 44 -1.17 18.86 -1.66
N MET A 45 -1.46 18.13 -2.74
CA MET A 45 -0.73 18.24 -3.99
C MET A 45 -0.79 19.64 -4.58
N ASP A 46 -1.89 20.39 -4.40
CA ASP A 46 -2.01 21.76 -4.93
C ASP A 46 -1.18 22.80 -4.17
N ARG A 47 -0.68 22.46 -2.98
CA ARG A 47 0.05 23.37 -2.09
C ARG A 47 1.54 23.09 -1.99
N ILE A 48 1.99 21.96 -2.54
CA ILE A 48 3.35 21.47 -2.39
C ILE A 48 4.08 21.47 -3.73
N GLU A 49 5.34 21.91 -3.69
CA GLU A 49 6.30 21.71 -4.77
C GLU A 49 6.96 20.34 -4.65
N PHE A 50 7.13 19.65 -5.78
CA PHE A 50 7.74 18.32 -5.82
C PHE A 50 9.14 18.40 -6.41
N CYS A 51 10.09 17.74 -5.77
CA CYS A 51 11.49 17.71 -6.17
C CYS A 51 12.09 16.33 -5.94
N VAL A 52 13.27 16.12 -6.53
CA VAL A 52 14.12 14.95 -6.29
C VAL A 52 15.46 15.41 -5.74
N SER A 53 15.96 14.68 -4.75
CA SER A 53 17.27 14.89 -4.14
C SER A 53 18.20 13.73 -4.45
N THR A 54 19.46 14.04 -4.77
CA THR A 54 20.55 13.05 -4.92
C THR A 54 21.26 12.73 -3.61
N GLU A 55 21.00 13.48 -2.53
CA GLU A 55 21.63 13.21 -1.23
C GLU A 55 21.21 11.85 -0.66
N ASP A 56 22.18 11.17 -0.05
CA ASP A 56 21.94 9.98 0.76
C ASP A 56 21.32 10.37 2.12
N GLY A 57 20.38 9.57 2.59
CA GLY A 57 19.75 9.77 3.89
C GLY A 57 18.92 8.58 4.34
N GLU A 58 18.59 8.54 5.63
CA GLU A 58 17.80 7.46 6.22
C GLU A 58 16.31 7.52 5.85
N SER A 59 15.84 8.66 5.32
CA SER A 59 14.45 8.85 4.92
C SER A 59 14.29 8.82 3.40
N ALA A 60 13.16 8.27 2.95
CA ALA A 60 12.77 8.20 1.55
C ALA A 60 12.35 9.56 0.95
N PHE A 61 11.97 10.53 1.79
CA PHE A 61 11.65 11.89 1.37
C PHE A 61 11.97 12.92 2.47
N VAL A 62 11.97 14.21 2.12
CA VAL A 62 12.09 15.33 3.07
C VAL A 62 11.00 16.35 2.76
N LEU A 63 10.30 16.82 3.79
CA LEU A 63 9.40 17.97 3.71
C LEU A 63 10.13 19.22 4.21
N ASP A 64 10.18 20.25 3.37
CA ASP A 64 10.54 21.61 3.71
C ASP A 64 9.25 22.40 3.90
N GLU A 65 8.92 22.72 5.15
CA GLU A 65 7.68 23.44 5.49
C GLU A 65 7.75 24.93 5.15
N GLU A 66 8.96 25.52 5.14
CA GLU A 66 9.14 26.94 4.83
C GLU A 66 8.86 27.17 3.34
N GLU A 67 9.40 26.31 2.49
CA GLU A 67 9.23 26.37 1.03
C GLU A 67 8.02 25.57 0.53
N ASN A 68 7.29 24.88 1.41
CA ASN A 68 6.23 23.91 1.07
C ASN A 68 6.68 22.92 -0.02
N ARG A 69 7.86 22.33 0.15
CA ARG A 69 8.48 21.46 -0.86
C ARG A 69 8.71 20.05 -0.32
N VAL A 70 8.37 19.05 -1.12
CA VAL A 70 8.68 17.64 -0.86
C VAL A 70 9.78 17.17 -1.79
N SER A 71 10.88 16.69 -1.23
CA SER A 71 12.02 16.15 -1.96
C SER A 71 12.12 14.63 -1.79
N PHE A 72 11.86 13.87 -2.85
CA PHE A 72 12.04 12.41 -2.86
C PHE A 72 13.50 12.03 -3.10
N ARG A 73 13.98 10.98 -2.43
CA ARG A 73 15.37 10.53 -2.62
C ARG A 73 15.52 9.68 -3.87
N CYS A 74 16.45 10.08 -4.73
CA CYS A 74 16.82 9.38 -5.96
C CYS A 74 17.18 7.89 -5.72
N PRO A 75 18.00 7.52 -4.71
CA PRO A 75 18.32 6.11 -4.44
C PRO A 75 17.10 5.23 -4.13
N VAL A 76 16.06 5.79 -3.53
CA VAL A 76 14.83 5.04 -3.24
C VAL A 76 14.03 4.81 -4.52
N LEU A 77 13.88 5.83 -5.36
CA LEU A 77 13.21 5.71 -6.66
C LEU A 77 13.91 4.69 -7.57
N GLN A 78 15.25 4.72 -7.60
CA GLN A 78 16.08 3.74 -8.28
C GLN A 78 15.84 2.32 -7.77
N LYS A 79 15.78 2.16 -6.45
CA LYS A 79 15.52 0.85 -5.83
C LYS A 79 14.12 0.34 -6.16
N ILE A 80 13.09 1.19 -6.09
CA ILE A 80 11.73 0.84 -6.52
C ILE A 80 11.76 0.35 -7.96
N HIS A 81 12.35 1.12 -8.86
CA HIS A 81 12.42 0.76 -10.27
C HIS A 81 13.13 -0.58 -10.50
N GLY A 82 14.31 -0.77 -9.89
CA GLY A 82 15.10 -1.98 -10.03
C GLY A 82 14.39 -3.23 -9.50
N GLU A 83 13.81 -3.15 -8.31
CA GLU A 83 13.08 -4.28 -7.69
C GLU A 83 11.83 -4.64 -8.51
N ILE A 84 11.03 -3.64 -8.91
CA ILE A 84 9.79 -3.90 -9.66
C ILE A 84 10.06 -4.41 -11.07
N PHE A 85 11.09 -3.90 -11.73
CA PHE A 85 11.49 -4.39 -13.05
C PHE A 85 11.91 -5.86 -13.01
N GLN A 86 12.57 -6.30 -11.92
CA GLN A 86 12.93 -7.70 -11.74
C GLN A 86 11.71 -8.57 -11.38
N LEU A 87 10.83 -8.06 -10.52
CA LEU A 87 9.71 -8.81 -9.96
C LEU A 87 8.48 -8.85 -10.86
N SER A 88 8.33 -7.95 -11.83
CA SER A 88 7.15 -7.90 -12.72
C SER A 88 6.90 -9.23 -13.45
N SER A 89 7.96 -10.01 -13.69
CA SER A 89 7.87 -11.34 -14.31
C SER A 89 7.26 -12.42 -13.40
N GLU A 90 7.32 -12.26 -12.07
CA GLU A 90 6.79 -13.25 -11.11
C GLU A 90 5.32 -13.02 -10.75
N ILE A 91 4.87 -11.77 -10.77
CA ILE A 91 3.60 -11.40 -10.13
C ILE A 91 2.47 -11.32 -11.15
N GLY A 92 2.77 -11.22 -12.46
CA GLY A 92 1.77 -11.32 -13.54
C GLY A 92 0.62 -10.31 -13.45
N LEU A 93 0.74 -9.27 -12.61
CA LEU A 93 -0.36 -8.37 -12.25
C LEU A 93 -0.74 -7.38 -13.36
N LEU A 94 0.17 -7.17 -14.30
CA LEU A 94 -0.02 -6.24 -15.41
C LEU A 94 0.29 -7.03 -16.68
N GLU A 95 -0.75 -7.31 -17.45
CA GLU A 95 -0.68 -7.92 -18.78
C GLU A 95 0.01 -6.96 -19.75
N GLU A 96 1.34 -6.85 -19.61
CA GLU A 96 2.31 -6.10 -20.45
C GLU A 96 2.94 -4.85 -19.78
N GLU A 97 4.26 -4.78 -19.93
CA GLU A 97 5.21 -3.71 -19.61
C GLU A 97 5.72 -3.55 -18.14
N PRO A 98 6.87 -4.19 -17.79
CA PRO A 98 7.63 -3.93 -16.55
C PRO A 98 7.88 -2.44 -16.24
N ILE A 99 7.96 -1.63 -17.28
CA ILE A 99 8.11 -0.17 -17.17
C ILE A 99 6.88 0.44 -16.51
N ARG A 100 5.66 0.06 -16.94
CA ARG A 100 4.44 0.60 -16.33
C ARG A 100 4.29 0.13 -14.89
N ALA A 101 4.64 -1.13 -14.59
CA ALA A 101 4.66 -1.62 -13.21
C ALA A 101 5.54 -0.74 -12.31
N SER A 102 6.74 -0.40 -12.78
CA SER A 102 7.63 0.52 -12.06
C SER A 102 7.05 1.92 -11.92
N GLN A 103 6.42 2.45 -12.96
CA GLN A 103 5.80 3.78 -12.93
C GLN A 103 4.65 3.83 -11.90
N ILE A 104 3.83 2.79 -11.84
CA ILE A 104 2.75 2.69 -10.86
C ILE A 104 3.33 2.55 -9.45
N ALA A 105 4.41 1.79 -9.27
CA ALA A 105 5.08 1.69 -7.97
C ALA A 105 5.64 3.04 -7.49
N ILE A 106 6.14 3.87 -8.41
CA ILE A 106 6.52 5.26 -8.10
C ILE A 106 5.29 6.10 -7.73
N ASN A 107 4.16 5.96 -8.44
CA ASN A 107 2.92 6.64 -8.08
C ASN A 107 2.46 6.24 -6.66
N LEU A 108 2.47 4.94 -6.35
CA LEU A 108 2.14 4.39 -5.03
C LEU A 108 3.03 5.02 -3.94
N PHE A 109 4.34 5.06 -4.18
CA PHE A 109 5.29 5.68 -3.26
C PHE A 109 5.01 7.17 -3.04
N VAL A 110 4.86 7.95 -4.11
CA VAL A 110 4.58 9.40 -4.02
C VAL A 110 3.30 9.66 -3.23
N VAL A 111 2.22 8.93 -3.51
CA VAL A 111 0.94 9.11 -2.80
C VAL A 111 1.04 8.64 -1.35
N HIS A 112 1.73 7.52 -1.07
CA HIS A 112 1.97 7.03 0.28
C HIS A 112 2.66 8.08 1.16
N GLU A 113 3.74 8.69 0.67
CA GLU A 113 4.45 9.71 1.45
C GLU A 113 3.62 10.99 1.66
N LEU A 114 2.80 11.39 0.68
CA LEU A 114 1.85 12.50 0.85
C LEU A 114 0.84 12.24 1.98
N LEU A 115 0.41 10.99 2.15
CA LEU A 115 -0.49 10.61 3.25
C LEU A 115 0.20 10.70 4.61
N HIS A 116 1.50 10.40 4.69
CA HIS A 116 2.28 10.63 5.91
C HIS A 116 2.41 12.12 6.24
N ILE A 117 2.57 12.99 5.25
CA ILE A 117 2.56 14.45 5.48
C ILE A 117 1.21 14.90 6.03
N ARG A 118 0.09 14.40 5.47
CA ARG A 118 -1.27 14.69 5.98
C ARG A 118 -1.52 14.22 7.40
N GLN A 119 -0.80 13.19 7.85
CA GLN A 119 -0.85 12.70 9.22
C GLN A 119 -0.05 13.60 10.20
N ASN A 120 0.40 14.80 9.77
CA ASN A 120 1.18 15.79 10.52
C ASN A 120 2.54 15.26 10.99
N PHE A 121 3.29 14.60 10.09
CA PHE A 121 4.65 14.13 10.36
C PHE A 121 5.69 15.04 9.66
N PRO A 122 6.15 16.13 10.30
CA PRO A 122 7.06 17.11 9.70
C PRO A 122 8.45 16.54 9.36
N HIS A 123 8.90 15.46 10.02
CA HIS A 123 10.14 14.76 9.69
C HIS A 123 9.98 13.24 9.82
N PHE A 124 10.54 12.46 8.89
CA PHE A 124 10.51 11.00 8.97
C PHE A 124 11.29 10.43 10.18
N ALA A 125 12.30 11.16 10.68
CA ALA A 125 12.95 10.87 11.96
C ALA A 125 11.95 10.98 13.15
N THR A 126 10.97 11.88 13.05
CA THR A 126 9.86 12.01 14.01
C THR A 126 8.88 10.85 13.88
N VAL A 127 8.70 10.27 12.68
CA VAL A 127 7.95 9.02 12.53
C VAL A 127 8.62 7.92 13.36
N GLN A 128 9.95 7.74 13.31
CA GLN A 128 10.67 6.79 14.18
C GLN A 128 10.55 7.09 15.68
N SER A 129 10.38 8.35 16.06
CA SER A 129 10.20 8.77 17.46
C SER A 129 8.76 8.56 17.96
N ILE A 130 7.76 8.79 17.11
CA ILE A 130 6.34 8.47 17.37
C ILE A 130 6.12 6.95 17.34
N LYS A 131 6.89 6.21 16.53
CA LYS A 131 6.98 4.73 16.58
C LYS A 131 7.36 4.21 17.96
N ALA A 132 8.16 4.95 18.72
CA ALA A 132 8.49 4.62 20.10
C ALA A 132 7.37 4.99 21.10
N GLY A 133 6.45 5.91 20.73
CA GLY A 133 5.30 6.33 21.56
C GLY A 133 3.99 5.57 21.30
N LEU A 134 3.88 4.84 20.18
CA LEU A 134 2.74 3.99 19.80
C LEU A 134 3.14 2.51 19.83
N GLU A 135 3.63 2.04 20.97
CA GLU A 135 4.24 0.72 21.08
C GLU A 135 3.36 -0.42 20.53
N GLY A 136 3.93 -1.20 19.61
CA GLY A 136 3.49 -2.52 19.21
C GLY A 136 2.54 -2.63 18.01
N ILE A 137 1.63 -1.65 17.80
CA ILE A 137 0.45 -1.87 16.93
C ILE A 137 0.06 -0.67 16.05
N GLY A 138 0.22 0.57 16.52
CA GLY A 138 -0.39 1.74 15.85
C GLY A 138 0.23 2.09 14.49
N LEU A 139 1.55 2.01 14.38
CA LEU A 139 2.26 2.44 13.17
C LEU A 139 2.07 1.49 11.97
N PRO A 140 2.20 0.16 12.11
CA PRO A 140 1.92 -0.76 11.00
C PRO A 140 0.54 -0.54 10.38
N LEU A 141 -0.46 -0.21 11.19
CA LEU A 141 -1.81 0.09 10.72
C LEU A 141 -1.90 1.42 9.97
N LEU A 142 -1.16 2.45 10.41
CA LEU A 142 -1.08 3.72 9.68
C LEU A 142 -0.44 3.54 8.31
N ASP A 143 0.63 2.73 8.23
CA ASP A 143 1.29 2.41 6.96
C ASP A 143 0.36 1.60 6.04
N VAL A 144 -0.37 0.61 6.57
CA VAL A 144 -1.37 -0.16 5.78
C VAL A 144 -2.46 0.75 5.26
N ALA A 145 -2.96 1.66 6.09
CA ALA A 145 -3.98 2.63 5.66
C ALA A 145 -3.42 3.56 4.57
N ALA A 146 -2.18 4.03 4.72
CA ALA A 146 -1.53 4.87 3.73
C ALA A 146 -1.31 4.11 2.40
N ASP A 147 -0.78 2.89 2.45
CA ASP A 147 -0.63 2.01 1.28
C ASP A 147 -1.96 1.70 0.60
N THR A 148 -3.02 1.50 1.38
CA THR A 148 -4.32 1.15 0.84
C THR A 148 -4.97 2.34 0.15
N VAL A 149 -4.89 3.53 0.74
CA VAL A 149 -5.35 4.75 0.08
C VAL A 149 -4.48 5.07 -1.14
N ALA A 150 -3.17 4.86 -1.07
CA ALA A 150 -2.27 5.02 -2.23
C ALA A 150 -2.65 4.07 -3.36
N ALA A 151 -2.90 2.78 -3.06
CA ALA A 151 -3.39 1.81 -4.02
C ALA A 151 -4.74 2.20 -4.61
N TRP A 152 -5.66 2.74 -3.81
CA TRP A 152 -6.95 3.21 -4.28
C TRP A 152 -6.85 4.41 -5.24
N VAL A 153 -6.02 5.40 -4.89
CA VAL A 153 -5.73 6.55 -5.75
C VAL A 153 -5.12 6.07 -7.08
N CYS A 154 -4.11 5.20 -7.01
CA CYS A 154 -3.44 4.70 -8.20
C CYS A 154 -4.37 3.82 -9.05
N ALA A 155 -5.34 3.12 -8.44
CA ALA A 155 -6.32 2.34 -9.18
C ALA A 155 -7.24 3.22 -10.02
N HIS A 156 -7.59 4.41 -9.52
CA HIS A 156 -8.30 5.42 -10.30
C HIS A 156 -7.43 5.99 -11.42
N VAL A 157 -6.13 6.21 -11.16
CA VAL A 157 -5.19 6.67 -12.20
C VAL A 157 -5.11 5.65 -13.34
N GLU A 158 -4.96 4.36 -13.02
CA GLU A 158 -4.92 3.31 -14.05
C GLU A 158 -6.24 3.17 -14.80
N ALA A 159 -7.39 3.28 -14.10
CA ALA A 159 -8.69 3.24 -14.75
C ALA A 159 -8.89 4.42 -15.70
N GLN A 160 -8.58 5.64 -15.22
CA GLN A 160 -8.68 6.89 -15.98
C GLN A 160 -7.73 6.93 -17.18
N ARG A 161 -6.55 6.32 -17.08
CA ARG A 161 -5.61 6.21 -18.20
C ARG A 161 -6.20 5.45 -19.39
N ASN A 162 -7.08 4.48 -19.13
CA ASN A 162 -7.69 3.66 -20.17
C ASN A 162 -8.98 4.29 -20.73
N ASP A 163 -9.79 4.92 -19.88
CA ASP A 163 -11.01 5.63 -20.25
C ASP A 163 -11.35 6.71 -19.21
N ASP A 164 -11.65 7.94 -19.62
CA ASP A 164 -12.11 9.01 -18.72
C ASP A 164 -13.50 8.71 -18.11
N ASN A 165 -14.26 7.79 -18.69
CA ASN A 165 -15.57 7.32 -18.21
C ASN A 165 -15.51 5.94 -17.53
N PHE A 166 -14.39 5.62 -16.90
CA PHE A 166 -14.19 4.36 -16.19
C PHE A 166 -15.24 4.08 -15.10
N THR A 167 -15.53 2.79 -14.97
CA THR A 167 -16.46 2.20 -14.02
C THR A 167 -15.81 1.90 -12.67
N GLU A 168 -16.63 1.72 -11.64
CA GLU A 168 -16.13 1.30 -10.32
C GLU A 168 -15.56 -0.13 -10.34
N GLU A 169 -16.08 -1.00 -11.19
CA GLU A 169 -15.58 -2.37 -11.37
C GLU A 169 -14.13 -2.38 -11.89
N GLU A 170 -13.81 -1.52 -12.87
CA GLU A 170 -12.45 -1.38 -13.38
C GLU A 170 -11.47 -0.86 -12.32
N VAL A 171 -11.91 0.09 -11.48
CA VAL A 171 -11.13 0.58 -10.35
C VAL A 171 -10.88 -0.56 -9.35
N LEU A 172 -11.92 -1.30 -8.97
CA LEU A 172 -11.79 -2.40 -8.00
C LEU A 172 -10.88 -3.52 -8.50
N LYS A 173 -10.92 -3.83 -9.80
CA LYS A 173 -10.00 -4.78 -10.45
C LYS A 173 -8.55 -4.30 -10.36
N ASN A 174 -8.29 -3.03 -10.68
CA ASN A 174 -6.95 -2.47 -10.55
C ASN A 174 -6.50 -2.46 -9.08
N PHE A 175 -7.41 -2.15 -8.16
CA PHE A 175 -7.09 -1.93 -6.77
C PHE A 175 -6.52 -3.17 -6.05
N SER A 176 -7.06 -4.38 -6.28
CA SER A 176 -6.49 -5.60 -5.71
C SER A 176 -5.05 -5.83 -6.19
N ASN A 177 -4.78 -5.61 -7.47
CA ASN A 177 -3.43 -5.71 -8.04
C ASN A 177 -2.47 -4.67 -7.45
N LEU A 178 -2.95 -3.43 -7.24
CA LEU A 178 -2.12 -2.37 -6.69
C LEU A 178 -1.83 -2.54 -5.21
N LEU A 179 -2.70 -3.22 -4.44
CA LEU A 179 -2.39 -3.63 -3.07
C LEU A 179 -1.24 -4.65 -3.02
N ILE A 180 -1.20 -5.59 -3.97
CA ILE A 180 -0.08 -6.53 -4.10
C ILE A 180 1.20 -5.78 -4.49
N LEU A 181 1.11 -4.82 -5.41
CA LEU A 181 2.27 -4.00 -5.78
C LEU A 181 2.78 -3.15 -4.60
N ALA A 182 1.89 -2.58 -3.79
CA ALA A 182 2.26 -1.88 -2.55
C ALA A 182 2.97 -2.81 -1.55
N TYR A 183 2.48 -4.06 -1.41
CA TYR A 183 3.17 -5.09 -0.63
C TYR A 183 4.59 -5.34 -1.15
N VAL A 184 4.79 -5.43 -2.46
CA VAL A 184 6.11 -5.67 -3.07
C VAL A 184 7.06 -4.53 -2.75
N VAL A 185 6.61 -3.29 -2.93
CA VAL A 185 7.40 -2.10 -2.58
C VAL A 185 7.78 -2.14 -1.10
N GLY A 186 6.82 -2.36 -0.21
CA GLY A 186 7.07 -2.48 1.23
C GLY A 186 8.07 -3.59 1.59
N ALA A 187 7.93 -4.77 0.97
CA ALA A 187 8.70 -5.96 1.30
C ALA A 187 10.16 -5.86 0.85
N PHE A 188 10.38 -5.48 -0.41
CA PHE A 188 11.69 -5.62 -1.05
C PHE A 188 12.45 -4.29 -1.13
N VAL A 189 11.75 -3.15 -1.26
CA VAL A 189 12.40 -1.83 -1.31
C VAL A 189 12.75 -1.35 0.10
N TYR A 190 11.81 -1.45 1.05
CA TYR A 190 11.97 -0.90 2.40
C TYR A 190 12.46 -1.91 3.46
N ASP A 191 12.88 -3.10 3.01
CA ASP A 191 13.23 -4.24 3.87
C ASP A 191 12.13 -4.46 4.93
N GLY A 192 10.94 -4.76 4.43
CA GLY A 192 9.70 -4.88 5.19
C GLY A 192 9.69 -6.04 6.20
N ARG A 193 10.71 -6.89 6.21
CA ARG A 193 10.78 -8.04 7.14
C ARG A 193 11.67 -7.81 8.36
N SER A 194 12.38 -6.69 8.39
CA SER A 194 13.37 -6.33 9.42
C SER A 194 12.79 -6.23 10.84
N THR A 195 11.48 -5.96 10.98
CA THR A 195 10.80 -5.87 12.28
C THR A 195 9.39 -6.48 12.21
N SER A 196 8.82 -6.86 13.36
CA SER A 196 7.46 -7.42 13.46
C SER A 196 6.41 -6.45 12.91
N GLY A 197 6.52 -5.16 13.19
CA GLY A 197 5.59 -4.15 12.71
C GLY A 197 5.56 -4.04 11.18
N LYS A 198 6.72 -4.08 10.52
CA LYS A 198 6.75 -4.06 9.05
C LYS A 198 6.16 -5.35 8.45
N ARG A 199 6.35 -6.51 9.09
CA ARG A 199 5.67 -7.75 8.66
C ARG A 199 4.15 -7.67 8.80
N GLN A 200 3.65 -7.10 9.90
CA GLN A 200 2.22 -6.86 10.08
C GLN A 200 1.66 -5.96 8.98
N ARG A 201 2.37 -4.89 8.60
CA ARG A 201 1.99 -4.03 7.47
C ARG A 201 1.80 -4.87 6.19
N LEU A 202 2.79 -5.69 5.86
CA LEU A 202 2.77 -6.54 4.67
C LEU A 202 1.64 -7.57 4.69
N LEU A 203 1.38 -8.20 5.83
CA LEU A 203 0.26 -9.12 6.00
C LEU A 203 -1.09 -8.42 5.77
N GLY A 204 -1.25 -7.22 6.32
CA GLY A 204 -2.45 -6.40 6.13
C GLY A 204 -2.72 -6.12 4.66
N LEU A 205 -1.68 -5.83 3.87
CA LEU A 205 -1.80 -5.61 2.43
C LEU A 205 -2.22 -6.86 1.66
N LEU A 206 -1.59 -8.00 1.94
CA LEU A 206 -1.94 -9.26 1.27
C LEU A 206 -3.37 -9.67 1.58
N ILE A 207 -3.80 -9.58 2.84
CA ILE A 207 -5.17 -9.93 3.21
C ILE A 207 -6.17 -8.95 2.58
N SER A 208 -5.88 -7.65 2.59
CA SER A 208 -6.74 -6.64 1.93
C SER A 208 -6.88 -6.92 0.44
N ALA A 209 -5.78 -7.25 -0.25
CA ALA A 209 -5.81 -7.62 -1.66
C ALA A 209 -6.72 -8.84 -1.90
N MET A 210 -6.63 -9.87 -1.07
CA MET A 210 -7.45 -11.08 -1.20
C MET A 210 -8.92 -10.86 -0.90
N LEU A 211 -9.27 -10.02 0.08
CA LEU A 211 -10.66 -9.69 0.38
C LEU A 211 -11.30 -8.86 -0.74
N VAL A 212 -10.58 -7.86 -1.27
CA VAL A 212 -11.04 -7.07 -2.43
C VAL A 212 -11.21 -7.99 -3.64
N GLN A 213 -10.26 -8.88 -3.90
CA GLN A 213 -10.35 -9.84 -5.00
C GLN A 213 -11.56 -10.77 -4.84
N ALA A 214 -11.76 -11.32 -3.64
CA ALA A 214 -12.91 -12.18 -3.36
C ALA A 214 -14.25 -11.43 -3.49
N GLN A 215 -14.30 -10.13 -3.16
CA GLN A 215 -15.48 -9.32 -3.40
C GLN A 215 -15.77 -9.19 -4.90
N ASN A 216 -14.74 -8.89 -5.69
CA ASN A 216 -14.86 -8.75 -7.14
C ASN A 216 -15.32 -10.04 -7.80
N GLU A 217 -14.90 -11.19 -7.27
CA GLU A 217 -15.28 -12.52 -7.73
C GLU A 217 -16.65 -13.00 -7.20
N GLY A 218 -17.28 -12.24 -6.28
CA GLY A 218 -18.54 -12.63 -5.66
C GLY A 218 -18.44 -13.83 -4.71
N VAL A 219 -17.23 -14.14 -4.24
CA VAL A 219 -16.93 -15.25 -3.32
C VAL A 219 -16.63 -14.77 -1.89
N LEU A 220 -16.79 -13.48 -1.62
CA LEU A 220 -16.65 -12.90 -0.30
C LEU A 220 -17.83 -13.24 0.60
N ASN A 221 -17.56 -13.74 1.80
CA ASN A 221 -18.56 -13.96 2.83
C ASN A 221 -18.64 -12.73 3.75
N VAL A 222 -19.47 -11.76 3.38
CA VAL A 222 -19.58 -10.47 4.10
C VAL A 222 -20.01 -10.65 5.56
N GLU A 223 -20.79 -11.69 5.89
CA GLU A 223 -21.23 -11.96 7.28
C GLU A 223 -20.08 -12.33 8.22
N LYS A 224 -18.92 -12.71 7.69
CA LYS A 224 -17.71 -13.04 8.46
C LYS A 224 -16.76 -11.84 8.59
N ILE A 225 -17.11 -10.71 8.00
CA ILE A 225 -16.31 -9.50 7.96
C ILE A 225 -17.01 -8.43 8.80
N TYR A 226 -16.24 -7.61 9.50
CA TYR A 226 -16.77 -6.51 10.30
C TYR A 226 -17.67 -5.56 9.50
N GLU A 227 -18.80 -5.15 10.08
CA GLU A 227 -19.81 -4.30 9.44
C GLU A 227 -19.29 -2.94 8.92
N GLY A 228 -18.13 -2.48 9.39
CA GLY A 228 -17.48 -1.24 8.92
C GLY A 228 -16.31 -1.44 7.96
N TRP A 229 -16.03 -2.67 7.51
CA TRP A 229 -15.05 -2.91 6.46
C TRP A 229 -15.54 -2.35 5.12
N THR A 230 -14.65 -1.68 4.41
CA THR A 230 -14.85 -1.33 3.00
C THR A 230 -13.57 -1.66 2.24
N PRO A 231 -13.63 -1.82 0.90
CA PRO A 231 -12.43 -2.04 0.08
C PRO A 231 -11.31 -1.03 0.40
N ILE A 232 -11.68 0.23 0.64
CA ILE A 232 -10.75 1.36 0.76
C ILE A 232 -10.41 1.74 2.21
N SER A 233 -11.11 1.14 3.16
CA SER A 233 -10.88 1.32 4.59
C SER A 233 -10.65 -0.06 5.20
N PRO A 234 -9.43 -0.60 5.11
CA PRO A 234 -9.09 -1.88 5.71
C PRO A 234 -8.90 -1.68 7.21
N ILE A 235 -9.95 -1.29 7.91
CA ILE A 235 -10.08 -1.61 9.33
C ILE A 235 -10.41 -3.10 9.34
N MET A 236 -9.37 -3.90 9.17
CA MET A 236 -9.52 -5.33 9.01
C MET A 236 -9.84 -5.92 10.38
N VAL A 237 -11.14 -6.11 10.62
CA VAL A 237 -11.67 -6.86 11.76
C VAL A 237 -12.45 -8.01 11.14
N ILE A 238 -11.94 -9.23 11.28
CA ILE A 238 -12.76 -10.42 11.07
C ILE A 238 -13.59 -10.54 12.34
N ASP A 239 -14.92 -10.61 12.25
CA ASP A 239 -15.76 -10.71 13.44
C ASP A 239 -15.60 -12.10 14.06
N LEU A 240 -14.78 -12.14 15.11
CA LEU A 240 -14.51 -13.38 15.83
C LEU A 240 -15.44 -13.57 17.04
N GLU A 241 -16.47 -12.71 17.21
CA GLU A 241 -17.69 -12.82 18.06
C GLU A 241 -17.94 -11.64 19.05
N LYS A 242 -17.81 -10.35 18.65
CA LYS A 242 -18.04 -9.09 19.46
C LYS A 242 -16.81 -8.45 20.15
N ALA A 243 -15.81 -7.99 19.41
CA ALA A 243 -14.59 -7.41 20.01
C ALA A 243 -14.75 -5.94 20.48
N ALA A 244 -14.59 -5.71 21.78
CA ALA A 244 -14.36 -4.38 22.34
C ALA A 244 -12.98 -3.84 21.90
N ARG A 245 -13.03 -2.82 21.04
CA ARG A 245 -11.97 -1.87 20.64
C ARG A 245 -10.72 -2.46 19.97
N PHE A 246 -10.60 -2.13 18.68
CA PHE A 246 -9.37 -2.00 17.87
C PHE A 246 -8.25 -2.99 18.21
N ASN A 247 -8.10 -4.05 17.42
CA ASN A 247 -6.91 -4.89 17.55
C ASN A 247 -6.27 -5.13 16.20
N ALA A 248 -4.98 -4.80 16.16
CA ALA A 248 -4.05 -5.28 15.15
C ALA A 248 -3.92 -6.79 15.15
N ILE A 249 -3.34 -7.20 14.03
CA ILE A 249 -2.79 -8.48 13.66
C ILE A 249 -1.92 -9.06 14.84
N VAL A 250 -2.41 -10.00 15.68
CA VAL A 250 -1.68 -10.61 16.85
C VAL A 250 -1.77 -12.16 16.92
N ILE A 251 -0.65 -12.91 16.76
CA ILE A 251 -0.58 -14.40 16.94
C ILE A 251 -0.06 -14.71 18.35
N ASP A 252 -0.89 -15.14 19.29
CA ASP A 252 -0.38 -15.60 20.61
C ASP A 252 0.62 -14.57 21.24
N LYS A 253 1.79 -14.99 21.75
CA LYS A 253 2.88 -14.11 22.25
C LYS A 253 3.71 -13.43 21.15
N ILE A 254 3.38 -13.65 19.88
CA ILE A 254 4.02 -13.05 18.71
C ILE A 254 3.07 -11.97 18.19
N PRO A 255 3.35 -10.67 18.37
CA PRO A 255 2.49 -9.63 17.82
C PRO A 255 2.48 -9.78 16.28
N GLY A 256 1.44 -10.40 15.70
CA GLY A 256 1.45 -10.70 14.26
C GLY A 256 0.31 -11.34 13.43
N MET A 257 -0.77 -12.03 13.89
CA MET A 257 -1.92 -12.54 13.07
C MET A 257 -3.21 -12.83 13.86
N LEU A 258 -4.31 -12.16 13.49
CA LEU A 258 -5.65 -12.18 14.10
C LEU A 258 -6.50 -13.40 13.72
N PHE A 259 -6.13 -14.58 14.17
CA PHE A 259 -7.09 -15.68 14.16
C PHE A 259 -7.10 -16.30 15.54
N SER A 260 -8.29 -16.50 16.13
CA SER A 260 -8.35 -17.28 17.37
C SER A 260 -7.83 -18.69 17.05
N ASP A 261 -6.98 -19.26 17.89
CA ASP A 261 -6.48 -20.64 17.73
C ASP A 261 -7.61 -21.66 17.50
N ALA A 262 -8.80 -21.37 18.04
CA ALA A 262 -10.00 -22.18 17.86
C ALA A 262 -10.59 -22.19 16.42
N LYS A 263 -10.24 -21.20 15.57
CA LYS A 263 -10.74 -21.06 14.18
C LYS A 263 -9.66 -21.32 13.13
N ILE A 264 -8.36 -21.26 13.46
CA ILE A 264 -7.33 -21.76 12.53
C ILE A 264 -7.28 -23.27 12.67
N ALA A 265 -7.81 -23.98 11.68
CA ALA A 265 -7.69 -25.44 11.64
C ALA A 265 -6.23 -25.93 11.56
N SER A 266 -5.29 -25.08 11.10
CA SER A 266 -3.85 -25.39 11.04
C SER A 266 -2.95 -24.20 11.43
N PRO A 267 -2.50 -24.13 12.70
CA PRO A 267 -1.49 -23.17 13.17
C PRO A 267 -0.18 -23.18 12.35
N GLU A 268 0.14 -24.30 11.71
CA GLU A 268 1.30 -24.45 10.83
C GLU A 268 1.19 -23.59 9.58
N VAL A 269 0.00 -23.45 9.00
CA VAL A 269 -0.24 -22.58 7.83
C VAL A 269 -0.06 -21.13 8.22
N ALA A 270 -0.58 -20.71 9.38
CA ALA A 270 -0.40 -19.35 9.88
C ALA A 270 1.08 -19.01 10.09
N LYS A 271 1.84 -19.94 10.70
CA LYS A 271 3.29 -19.77 10.88
C LYS A 271 4.03 -19.74 9.55
N LYS A 272 3.64 -20.55 8.56
CA LYS A 272 4.21 -20.50 7.21
C LYS A 272 3.94 -19.16 6.54
N PHE A 273 2.71 -18.66 6.62
CA PHE A 273 2.34 -17.36 6.06
C PHE A 273 3.16 -16.23 6.66
N TRP A 274 3.28 -16.18 7.99
CA TRP A 274 4.12 -15.20 8.68
C TRP A 274 5.58 -15.23 8.20
N ASN A 275 6.10 -16.42 7.91
CA ASN A 275 7.48 -16.61 7.47
C ASN A 275 7.68 -16.40 5.96
N SER A 276 6.63 -16.52 5.14
CA SER A 276 6.70 -16.30 3.69
C SER A 276 6.65 -14.82 3.29
N VAL A 277 6.30 -13.92 4.23
CA VAL A 277 6.22 -12.48 3.98
C VAL A 277 7.60 -11.92 3.62
N GLY A 278 7.69 -11.29 2.44
CA GLY A 278 8.94 -10.76 1.89
C GLY A 278 9.91 -11.83 1.39
N GLU A 279 9.45 -13.08 1.22
CA GLU A 279 10.19 -14.14 0.54
C GLU A 279 9.71 -14.29 -0.91
N ARG A 280 10.56 -14.88 -1.75
CA ARG A 280 10.23 -15.26 -3.13
C ARG A 280 10.01 -16.78 -3.24
N PRO A 281 9.08 -17.24 -4.10
CA PRO A 281 8.21 -16.44 -4.96
C PRO A 281 7.04 -15.79 -4.20
N VAL A 282 6.64 -14.56 -4.59
CA VAL A 282 5.55 -13.81 -3.94
C VAL A 282 4.22 -14.58 -3.93
N PHE A 283 4.00 -15.39 -4.96
CA PHE A 283 2.80 -16.22 -5.12
C PHE A 283 2.54 -17.19 -3.95
N GLU A 284 3.59 -17.64 -3.25
CA GLU A 284 3.43 -18.52 -2.09
C GLU A 284 2.73 -17.80 -0.93
N ALA A 285 3.13 -16.55 -0.64
CA ALA A 285 2.49 -15.76 0.40
C ALA A 285 1.02 -15.46 0.06
N LEU A 286 0.70 -15.16 -1.21
CA LEU A 286 -0.67 -14.98 -1.68
C LEU A 286 -1.52 -16.24 -1.49
N THR A 287 -0.96 -17.41 -1.84
CA THR A 287 -1.64 -18.71 -1.68
C THR A 287 -1.94 -18.97 -0.21
N LEU A 288 -0.98 -18.74 0.68
CA LEU A 288 -1.14 -18.93 2.12
C LEU A 288 -2.18 -17.97 2.72
N ALA A 289 -2.23 -16.71 2.25
CA ALA A 289 -3.26 -15.76 2.64
C ALA A 289 -4.67 -16.26 2.29
N ALA A 290 -4.85 -16.76 1.06
CA ALA A 290 -6.14 -17.31 0.61
C ALA A 290 -6.55 -18.55 1.42
N VAL A 291 -5.61 -19.46 1.72
CA VAL A 291 -5.89 -20.64 2.56
C VAL A 291 -6.38 -20.22 3.95
N LEU A 292 -5.73 -19.22 4.56
CA LEU A 292 -6.11 -18.73 5.88
C LEU A 292 -7.50 -18.08 5.88
N LEU A 293 -7.82 -17.29 4.85
CA LEU A 293 -9.14 -16.67 4.71
C LEU A 293 -10.26 -17.70 4.52
N ARG A 294 -10.00 -18.78 3.77
CA ARG A 294 -10.95 -19.91 3.64
C ARG A 294 -11.14 -20.66 4.96
N GLN A 295 -10.09 -20.84 5.75
CA GLN A 295 -10.18 -21.54 7.04
C GLN A 295 -11.10 -20.83 8.05
N VAL A 296 -11.30 -19.52 7.89
CA VAL A 296 -12.21 -18.72 8.71
C VAL A 296 -13.51 -18.35 8.00
N ASP A 297 -13.80 -19.03 6.89
CA ASP A 297 -14.99 -18.84 6.06
C ASP A 297 -15.18 -17.43 5.51
N ALA A 298 -14.12 -16.60 5.45
CA ALA A 298 -14.21 -15.23 4.95
C ALA A 298 -14.33 -15.17 3.42
N ILE A 299 -13.81 -16.19 2.73
CA ILE A 299 -13.94 -16.39 1.28
C ILE A 299 -14.31 -17.86 1.02
N TYR A 300 -15.15 -18.10 0.00
CA TYR A 300 -15.62 -19.45 -0.38
C TYR A 300 -14.60 -20.24 -1.23
#